data_AF-K2BC34-F1
#
_entry.id   AF-K2BC34-F1
#
_cell.length_a   1.000
_cell.length_b   1.000
_cell.length_c   1.000
_cell.angle_alpha   90.00
_cell.angle_beta   90.00
_cell.angle_gamma   90.00
#
_symmetry.space_group_name_H-M   'P 1'
#
loop_
_entity.id
_entity.type
_entity.pdbx_description
1 polymer ?
#
loop_
_entity_poly.entity_id
_entity_poly.type
_entity_poly.pdbx_seq_one_letter_code
_entity_poly.pdbx_strand_id
1 'polypeptide(L)' 'EADDPNDAFLLSMSIEGNADYLVTGDRRAGLLKRGNIERTRILTPALFCSDVLR' A
#
# COMPACT_ATOMS: atom_id res chain seq x y z
N GLU A 1 6.77 10.30 9.50
CA GLU A 1 5.31 10.15 9.27
C GLU A 1 5.04 10.29 7.79
N ALA A 2 3.80 10.09 7.33
CA ALA A 2 3.44 10.24 5.92
C ALA A 2 3.55 11.73 5.53
N ASP A 3 4.72 12.17 5.08
CA ASP A 3 4.99 13.56 4.71
C ASP A 3 4.38 13.93 3.33
N ASP A 4 3.74 12.98 2.63
CA ASP A 4 2.95 13.22 1.42
C ASP A 4 1.45 13.08 1.74
N PRO A 5 0.64 14.15 1.62
CA PRO A 5 -0.81 14.07 1.82
C PRO A 5 -1.52 13.03 0.94
N ASN A 6 -0.95 12.70 -0.23
CA ASN A 6 -1.49 11.65 -1.08
C ASN A 6 -1.34 10.26 -0.43
N ASP A 7 -0.26 10.02 0.30
CA ASP A 7 -0.04 8.76 1.02
C ASP A 7 -1.04 8.64 2.17
N ALA A 8 -1.26 9.72 2.92
CA ALA A 8 -2.19 9.73 4.04
C ALA A 8 -3.60 9.32 3.63
N PHE A 9 -4.11 9.83 2.50
CA PHE A 9 -5.41 9.45 1.97
C PHE A 9 -5.51 7.96 1.61
N LEU A 10 -4.50 7.43 0.91
CA LEU A 10 -4.48 6.03 0.48
C LEU A 10 -4.35 5.07 1.67
N LEU A 11 -3.56 5.46 2.68
CA LEU A 11 -3.42 4.70 3.92
C LEU A 11 -4.74 4.67 4.70
N SER A 12 -5.41 5.81 4.88
CA SER A 12 -6.72 5.87 5.54
C SER A 12 -7.77 5.06 4.79
N MET A 13 -7.83 5.17 3.45
CA MET A 13 -8.75 4.38 2.64
C MET A 13 -8.51 2.87 2.81
N SER A 14 -7.25 2.45 2.89
CA SER A 14 -6.91 1.04 3.06
C SER A 14 -7.31 0.51 4.45
N ILE A 15 -7.12 1.32 5.50
CA ILE A 15 -7.52 0.99 6.87
C ILE A 15 -9.06 0.93 6.97
N GLU A 16 -9.75 2.01 6.62
CA GLU A 16 -11.21 2.11 6.73
C GLU A 16 -11.92 1.12 5.81
N GLY A 17 -11.34 0.86 4.63
CA GLY A 17 -11.80 -0.16 3.70
C GLY A 17 -11.50 -1.59 4.14
N ASN A 18 -10.77 -1.78 5.25
CA ASN A 18 -10.37 -3.09 5.75
C ASN A 18 -9.64 -3.94 4.69
N ALA A 19 -8.85 -3.27 3.84
CA ALA A 19 -8.21 -3.90 2.69
C ALA A 19 -7.08 -4.83 3.14
N ASP A 20 -6.97 -5.99 2.50
CA ASP A 20 -5.83 -6.87 2.72
C ASP A 20 -4.58 -6.37 1.97
N TYR A 21 -4.77 -5.61 0.89
CA TYR A 21 -3.70 -5.15 0.00
C TYR A 21 -3.91 -3.71 -0.47
N LEU A 22 -2.85 -2.91 -0.39
CA LEU A 22 -2.70 -1.65 -1.10
C LEU A 22 -1.69 -1.87 -2.23
N VAL A 23 -2.16 -1.91 -3.47
CA VAL A 23 -1.31 -2.13 -4.65
C VAL A 23 -1.00 -0.78 -5.30
N THR A 24 0.29 -0.42 -5.37
CA THR A 24 0.72 0.87 -5.91
C THR A 24 2.01 0.76 -6.71
N GLY A 25 2.10 1.53 -7.80
CA GLY A 25 3.33 1.72 -8.58
C GLY A 25 4.17 2.91 -8.11
N ASP A 26 3.76 3.57 -7.02
CA ASP A 26 4.45 4.75 -6.50
C ASP A 26 5.88 4.42 -6.07
N ARG A 27 6.85 5.04 -6.75
CA ARG A 27 8.29 4.87 -6.49
C ARG A 27 8.83 5.90 -5.50
N ARG A 28 7.99 6.82 -5.01
CA ARG A 28 8.38 7.69 -3.90
C ARG A 28 8.65 6.83 -2.68
N ALA A 29 9.49 7.35 -1.81
CA ALA A 29 9.98 6.63 -0.64
C ALA A 29 8.91 6.37 0.45
N GLY A 30 7.65 6.75 0.25
CA GLY A 30 6.59 6.66 1.27
C GLY A 30 5.98 5.27 1.36
N LEU A 31 4.98 4.99 0.50
CA LEU A 31 4.15 3.79 0.60
C LEU A 31 4.92 2.48 0.49
N LEU A 32 5.71 2.29 -0.58
CA LEU A 32 6.40 1.02 -0.82
C LEU A 32 7.47 0.72 0.23
N LYS A 33 8.16 1.74 0.78
CA LYS A 33 9.15 1.51 1.85
C LYS A 33 8.50 1.09 3.17
N ARG A 34 7.25 1.51 3.41
CA ARG A 34 6.50 1.14 4.62
C ARG A 34 6.17 -0.35 4.65
N GLY A 35 5.93 -0.97 3.49
CA GLY A 35 5.70 -2.41 3.30
C GLY A 35 4.35 -2.92 3.83
N ASN A 36 3.86 -2.38 4.95
CA ASN A 36 2.53 -2.67 5.49
C ASN A 36 1.94 -1.45 6.20
N ILE A 37 0.62 -1.48 6.38
CA ILE A 37 -0.09 -0.66 7.37
C ILE A 37 -1.15 -1.52 8.08
N GLU A 38 -0.96 -1.70 9.38
CA GLU A 38 -1.71 -2.72 10.14
C GLU A 38 -1.60 -4.10 9.45
N ARG A 39 -2.74 -4.70 9.09
CA ARG A 39 -2.81 -5.95 8.32
C ARG A 39 -2.72 -5.75 6.81
N THR A 40 -2.86 -4.51 6.32
CA THR A 40 -2.80 -4.20 4.89
C THR A 40 -1.36 -4.35 4.40
N ARG A 41 -1.12 -5.19 3.41
CA ARG A 41 0.18 -5.31 2.75
C ARG A 41 0.30 -4.30 1.61
N ILE A 42 1.40 -3.56 1.55
CA ILE A 42 1.66 -2.57 0.50
C ILE A 42 2.57 -3.21 -0.54
N LEU A 43 2.08 -3.40 -1.77
CA LEU A 43 2.75 -4.17 -2.81
C LEU A 43 2.86 -3.38 -4.11
N THR A 44 3.84 -3.75 -4.94
CA THR A 44 3.85 -3.37 -6.34
C THR A 44 2.84 -4.22 -7.13
N PRO A 45 2.33 -3.75 -8.28
CA PRO A 45 1.48 -4.56 -9.15
C PRO A 45 2.13 -5.90 -9.55
N ALA A 46 3.45 -5.90 -9.78
CA ALA A 46 4.19 -7.11 -10.13
C ALA A 46 4.14 -8.15 -9.00
N LEU A 47 4.38 -7.73 -7.75
CA LEU A 47 4.31 -8.62 -6.58
C LEU A 47 2.89 -9.09 -6.27
N PHE A 48 1.89 -8.23 -6.47
CA PHE A 48 0.49 -8.65 -6.29
C PHE A 48 0.10 -9.73 -7.31
N CYS A 49 0.42 -9.53 -8.59
CA CYS A 49 0.15 -10.52 -9.62
C CYS A 49 0.93 -11.82 -9.39
N SER A 50 2.20 -11.76 -8.96
CA SER A 50 2.99 -12.96 -8.74
C SER A 50 2.62 -13.69 -7.45
N ASP A 51 2.27 -13.00 -6.37
CA ASP A 51 2.21 -13.64 -5.05
C ASP A 51 0.79 -13.78 -4.51
N VAL A 52 -0.18 -13.05 -5.05
CA VAL A 52 -1.57 -13.02 -4.55
C VAL A 52 -2.56 -13.56 -5.57
N LEU A 53 -2.47 -13.16 -6.84
CA LEU A 53 -3.43 -13.55 -7.89
C LEU A 53 -3.12 -14.90 -8.58
N ARG A 54 -2.17 -15.68 -8.05
CA ARG A 54 -1.84 -17.00 -8.59
C ARG A 54 -2.98 -18.00 -8.39
#